data_AF-A0A9X6Z720-F1
#
_entry.id   AF-A0A9X6Z720-F1
#
_cell.length_a   1.000
_cell.length_b   1.000
_cell.length_c   1.000
_cell.angle_alpha   90.00
_cell.angle_beta   90.00
_cell.angle_gamma   90.00
#
_symmetry.space_group_name_H-M   'P 1'
#
loop_
_entity.id
_entity.type
_entity.pdbx_description
1 polymer ?
#
loop_
_entity_poly.entity_id
_entity_poly.type
_entity_poly.pdbx_seq_one_letter_code
_entity_poly.pdbx_strand_id
1 'polypeptide(L)' 'MSYHDERHMYHMKAYLIDKLGWERREEIEAWGITKTFEMFRYVYHGGLDKKTAAKQRDLAQKAIWRR' A
#
# COMPACT_ATOMS: atom_id res chain seq x y z
N MET A 1 -11.81 -14.68 -7.59
CA MET A 1 -11.20 -14.22 -6.32
C MET A 1 -11.83 -15.04 -5.20
N SER A 2 -11.04 -15.49 -4.22
CA SER A 2 -11.61 -16.14 -3.04
C SER A 2 -12.30 -15.09 -2.18
N TYR A 3 -13.35 -15.46 -1.43
CA TYR A 3 -14.00 -14.59 -0.44
C TYR A 3 -13.00 -13.94 0.53
N HIS A 4 -11.91 -14.65 0.81
CA HIS A 4 -10.81 -14.16 1.65
C HIS A 4 -10.00 -13.03 0.97
N ASP A 5 -9.81 -13.10 -0.35
CA ASP A 5 -9.09 -12.06 -1.13
C ASP A 5 -9.92 -10.79 -1.20
N GLU A 6 -11.23 -10.91 -1.36
CA GLU A 6 -12.16 -9.78 -1.41
C GLU A 6 -12.22 -9.03 -0.07
N ARG A 7 -12.27 -9.78 1.05
CA ARG A 7 -12.22 -9.17 2.38
C ARG A 7 -10.88 -8.49 2.65
N HIS A 8 -9.76 -9.10 2.28
CA HIS A 8 -8.45 -8.46 2.40
C HIS A 8 -8.35 -7.18 1.57
N MET A 9 -8.85 -7.21 0.34
CA MET A 9 -8.92 -6.05 -0.54
C MET A 9 -9.73 -4.91 0.06
N TYR A 10 -10.89 -5.23 0.65
CA TYR A 10 -11.72 -4.25 1.33
C TYR A 10 -10.97 -3.53 2.47
N HIS A 11 -10.30 -4.30 3.34
CA HIS A 11 -9.54 -3.70 4.46
C HIS A 11 -8.36 -2.86 3.98
N MET A 12 -7.64 -3.28 2.93
CA MET A 12 -6.54 -2.50 2.37
C MET A 12 -7.03 -1.18 1.77
N LYS A 13 -8.14 -1.19 1.02
CA LYS A 13 -8.74 0.02 0.46
C LYS A 13 -9.24 0.96 1.55
N ALA A 14 -9.92 0.44 2.57
CA ALA A 14 -10.37 1.24 3.71
C ALA A 14 -9.20 1.93 4.44
N TYR A 15 -8.10 1.20 4.67
CA TYR A 15 -6.89 1.77 5.25
C TYR A 15 -6.27 2.87 4.38
N LEU A 16 -6.24 2.66 3.07
CA LEU A 16 -5.72 3.65 2.13
C LEU A 16 -6.59 4.92 2.10
N ILE A 17 -7.91 4.79 2.17
CA ILE A 17 -8.84 5.94 2.23
C ILE A 17 -8.63 6.74 3.51
N ASP A 18 -8.46 6.07 4.66
CA ASP A 18 -8.15 6.73 5.94
C ASP A 18 -6.84 7.53 5.86
N LYS A 19 -5.80 6.99 5.22
CA LYS A 19 -4.48 7.61 5.15
C LYS A 19 -4.29 8.64 4.04
N LEU A 20 -4.92 8.43 2.89
CA LEU A 20 -4.75 9.29 1.70
C LEU A 20 -5.85 10.34 1.57
N GLY A 21 -6.92 10.25 2.36
CA GLY A 21 -8.04 11.18 2.34
C GLY A 21 -9.25 10.66 1.56
N TRP A 22 -10.44 11.06 2.03
CA TRP A 22 -11.72 10.63 1.48
C TRP A 22 -11.97 11.13 0.04
N GLU A 23 -11.33 12.23 -0.35
CA GLU A 23 -11.38 12.79 -1.70
C GLU A 23 -10.85 11.83 -2.79
N ARG A 24 -10.01 10.87 -2.41
CA ARG A 24 -9.44 9.86 -3.31
C ARG A 24 -10.18 8.52 -3.27
N ARG A 25 -11.31 8.46 -2.56
CA ARG A 25 -12.06 7.22 -2.34
C ARG A 25 -12.44 6.53 -3.65
N GLU A 26 -13.03 7.27 -4.59
CA GLU A 26 -13.45 6.72 -5.89
C GLU A 26 -12.25 6.16 -6.67
N GLU A 27 -11.10 6.85 -6.63
CA GLU A 27 -9.86 6.38 -7.25
C GLU A 27 -9.40 5.06 -6.61
N ILE A 28 -9.36 4.98 -5.28
CA ILE A 28 -8.90 3.81 -4.53
C ILE A 28 -9.87 2.63 -4.71
N GLU A 29 -11.17 2.88 -4.73
CA GLU A 29 -12.20 1.86 -4.98
C GLU A 29 -12.07 1.27 -6.40
N ALA A 30 -11.66 2.07 -7.39
CA ALA A 30 -11.39 1.60 -8.74
C ALA A 30 -10.09 0.79 -8.89
N TRP A 31 -9.21 0.75 -7.88
CA TRP A 31 -7.95 0.00 -7.98
C TRP A 31 -8.15 -1.51 -8.02
N GLY A 32 -7.39 -2.17 -8.89
CA GLY A 32 -7.22 -3.61 -8.89
C GLY A 32 -6.36 -4.10 -7.72
N ILE A 33 -6.26 -5.43 -7.57
CA ILE A 33 -5.58 -6.07 -6.43
C ILE A 33 -4.10 -5.72 -6.32
N THR A 34 -3.36 -5.75 -7.44
CA THR A 34 -1.93 -5.45 -7.47
C THR A 34 -1.65 -4.03 -6.99
N LYS A 35 -2.34 -3.03 -7.57
CA LYS A 35 -2.16 -1.62 -7.21
C LYS A 35 -2.58 -1.34 -5.76
N THR A 36 -3.68 -1.93 -5.32
CA THR A 36 -4.14 -1.81 -3.93
C THR A 36 -3.10 -2.35 -2.96
N PHE A 37 -2.54 -3.53 -3.24
CA PHE A 37 -1.52 -4.15 -2.39
C PHE A 37 -0.22 -3.34 -2.36
N GLU A 38 0.27 -2.88 -3.52
CA GLU A 38 1.50 -2.06 -3.61
C GLU A 38 1.36 -0.75 -2.84
N MET A 39 0.25 -0.04 -3.04
CA MET A 39 -0.02 1.22 -2.34
C MET A 39 -0.24 0.99 -0.85
N PHE A 40 -0.99 -0.05 -0.47
CA PHE A 40 -1.18 -0.41 0.93
C PHE A 40 0.17 -0.68 1.60
N ARG A 41 1.00 -1.53 0.98
CA ARG A 41 2.34 -1.84 1.48
C ARG A 41 3.19 -0.58 1.62
N TYR A 42 3.18 0.30 0.62
CA TYR A 42 3.92 1.55 0.66
C TYR A 42 3.48 2.45 1.83
N VAL A 43 2.17 2.71 1.94
CA VAL A 43 1.60 3.59 2.98
C VAL A 43 1.75 2.99 4.38
N TYR A 44 1.47 1.69 4.54
CA TYR A 44 1.60 0.95 5.80
C TYR A 44 3.03 1.03 6.36
N HIS A 45 4.02 0.99 5.47
CA HIS A 45 5.43 1.09 5.83
C HIS A 45 5.95 2.51 5.96
N GLY A 46 5.07 3.51 6.01
CA GLY A 46 5.43 4.92 6.19
C GLY A 46 5.93 5.59 4.91
N GLY A 47 5.61 5.08 3.73
CA GLY A 47 5.96 5.69 2.46
C GLY A 47 5.48 7.14 2.31
N LEU A 48 4.42 7.55 3.02
CA LEU A 48 3.94 8.94 3.05
C LEU A 48 4.83 9.90 3.86
N ASP A 49 5.69 9.37 4.73
CA ASP A 49 6.67 10.13 5.47
C ASP A 49 8.03 10.07 4.73
N LYS A 50 8.55 11.22 4.31
CA LYS A 50 9.79 11.30 3.50
C LYS A 50 10.99 10.61 4.16
N LYS A 51 11.06 10.58 5.50
CA LYS A 51 12.15 9.92 6.23
C LYS A 51 11.99 8.40 6.20
N THR A 52 10.76 7.93 6.26
CA THR A 52 10.46 6.49 6.31
C THR A 52 10.49 5.85 4.92
N ALA A 53 10.07 6.57 3.86
CA ALA A 53 10.19 6.15 2.47
C ALA A 53 11.64 5.93 2.01
N ALA A 54 12.56 6.82 2.39
CA ALA A 54 13.99 6.68 2.10
C ALA A 54 14.60 5.44 2.81
N LYS A 55 14.20 5.20 4.07
CA LYS A 55 14.64 4.04 4.85
C LYS A 55 14.11 2.71 4.28
N GLN A 56 12.86 2.66 3.84
CA GLN A 56 12.28 1.49 3.18
C GLN A 56 12.95 1.21 1.82
N ARG A 57 13.25 2.25 1.04
CA ARG A 57 13.97 2.13 -0.23
C ARG A 57 15.40 1.61 -0.03
N ASP A 58 16.10 2.09 1.00
CA ASP A 58 17.44 1.60 1.38
C ASP A 58 17.41 0.12 1.85
N LEU A 59 16.43 -0.27 2.67
CA LEU A 59 16.25 -1.65 3.12
C LEU A 59 15.89 -2.59 1.97
N ALA A 60 14.99 -2.18 1.07
CA ALA A 60 14.62 -2.95 -0.11
C ALA A 60 15.78 -3.12 -1.08
N GLN A 61 16.60 -2.10 -1.29
CA GLN A 61 17.82 -2.22 -2.07
C GLN A 61 18.81 -3.18 -1.39
N LYS A 62 19.11 -3.02 -0.10
CA LYS A 62 20.01 -3.94 0.63
C LYS A 62 19.56 -5.41 0.58
N ALA A 63 18.26 -5.68 0.53
CA ALA A 63 17.73 -7.04 0.39
C ALA A 63 17.99 -7.66 -1.00
N ILE A 64 18.04 -6.85 -2.06
CA ILE A 64 18.36 -7.32 -3.42
C ILE A 64 19.85 -7.62 -3.57
N TRP A 65 20.72 -6.80 -2.96
CA TRP A 65 22.18 -6.94 -3.06
C TRP A 65 22.80 -7.95 -2.08
N ARG A 66 22.01 -8.53 -1.16
CA ARG A 66 22.43 -9.64 -0.29
C ARG A 66 22.20 -11.04 -0.90
N ARG A 67 21.88 -11.11 -2.19
CA ARG A 67 21.68 -12.35 -2.93
C ARG A 67 22.79 -12.59 -3.94
#